data_AF-A0AA38I6G7-F1
#
_entry.id   AF-A0AA38I6G7-F1
#
_cell.length_a   1.000
_cell.length_b   1.000
_cell.length_c   1.000
_cell.angle_alpha   90.00
_cell.angle_beta   90.00
_cell.angle_gamma   90.00
#
_symmetry.space_group_name_H-M   'P 1'
#
loop_
_entity.id
_entity.type
_entity.pdbx_description
1 polymer ?
#
loop_
_entity_poly.entity_id
_entity_poly.type
_entity_poly.pdbx_seq_one_letter_code
_entity_poly.pdbx_strand_id
1 'polypeptide(L)'
;MIEFEITAFITNSPTQTRIHTTRAEVFLSHVGWLLLRKHKQVIAKGNTLDLSDLENDPVVMFQKRYYMIFAPILCLVVPAWVSWYYFEEDLYVAWTTTCCLRYVFTLHATWAVNSVAHIWGTKPYNRDIKPTENIFVSICSFGEGWHNYHHVFPWDYKAGELGSCRTNVSTAIIELMAKIGWAYDLKSATPEMLKLRRSRMEK
;
A
#
# COMPACT_ATOMS: atom_id res chain seq x y z
N MET A 1 -2.99 -4.39 -3.48
CA MET A 1 -2.31 -5.31 -2.55
C MET A 1 -2.64 -6.78 -2.85
N ILE A 2 -3.93 -7.14 -2.97
CA ILE A 2 -4.41 -8.48 -3.35
C ILE A 2 -3.80 -8.98 -4.69
N GLU A 3 -3.62 -8.09 -5.68
CA GLU A 3 -3.03 -8.47 -6.97
C GLU A 3 -1.58 -8.97 -6.89
N PHE A 4 -0.79 -8.47 -5.93
CA PHE A 4 0.58 -8.91 -5.76
C PHE A 4 0.66 -10.26 -5.04
N GLU A 5 -0.16 -10.48 -4.00
CA GLU A 5 -0.20 -11.79 -3.35
C GLU A 5 -0.55 -12.88 -4.34
N ILE A 6 -1.51 -12.64 -5.24
CA ILE A 6 -1.87 -13.66 -6.22
C ILE A 6 -0.80 -13.80 -7.32
N THR A 7 -0.19 -12.70 -7.78
CA THR A 7 0.89 -12.77 -8.79
C THR A 7 2.14 -13.45 -8.24
N ALA A 8 2.55 -13.14 -7.00
CA ALA A 8 3.66 -13.78 -6.30
C ALA A 8 3.37 -15.25 -5.96
N PHE A 9 2.12 -15.61 -5.65
CA PHE A 9 1.69 -17.00 -5.46
C PHE A 9 1.75 -17.82 -6.75
N ILE A 10 1.59 -17.18 -7.91
CA ILE A 10 1.61 -17.84 -9.22
C ILE A 10 3.03 -18.00 -9.77
N THR A 11 3.90 -17.00 -9.56
CA THR A 11 5.30 -17.11 -10.00
C THR A 11 6.15 -17.98 -9.09
N ASN A 12 5.73 -18.21 -7.84
CA ASN A 12 6.34 -19.17 -6.94
C ASN A 12 5.60 -20.51 -7.03
N SER A 13 6.04 -21.37 -7.94
CA SER A 13 5.70 -22.80 -7.90
C SER A 13 5.92 -23.34 -6.47
N PRO A 14 5.01 -24.16 -5.91
CA PRO A 14 5.21 -24.82 -4.61
C PRO A 14 6.48 -25.69 -4.52
N THR A 15 7.15 -25.94 -5.65
CA THR A 15 8.31 -26.82 -5.77
C THR A 15 9.66 -26.12 -5.68
N GLN A 16 9.74 -24.80 -5.46
CA GLN A 16 11.04 -24.12 -5.36
C GLN A 16 11.16 -23.27 -4.09
N THR A 17 11.65 -23.89 -3.03
CA THR A 17 12.22 -23.24 -1.84
C THR A 17 13.48 -22.47 -2.23
N ARG A 18 13.31 -21.29 -2.85
CA ARG A 18 14.43 -20.42 -3.19
C ARG A 18 14.67 -19.43 -2.05
N ILE A 19 15.86 -19.51 -1.46
CA ILE A 19 16.31 -18.70 -0.31
C ILE A 19 16.59 -17.23 -0.72
N HIS A 20 16.68 -16.93 -2.03
CA HIS A 20 17.06 -15.61 -2.53
C HIS A 20 16.08 -15.07 -3.57
N THR A 21 15.68 -13.81 -3.37
CA THR A 21 14.90 -13.01 -4.32
C THR A 21 15.75 -12.61 -5.53
N THR A 22 15.22 -12.81 -6.73
CA THR A 22 15.88 -12.45 -8.00
C THR A 22 15.57 -11.01 -8.43
N ARG A 23 16.43 -10.43 -9.28
CA ARG A 23 16.19 -9.10 -9.88
C ARG A 23 14.87 -9.04 -10.67
N ALA A 24 14.49 -10.14 -11.31
CA ALA A 24 13.23 -10.26 -12.05
C ALA A 24 12.02 -10.16 -11.11
N GLU A 25 12.07 -10.81 -9.94
CA GLU A 25 11.01 -10.71 -8.92
C GLU A 25 10.90 -9.31 -8.32
N VAL A 26 12.03 -8.63 -8.09
CA VAL A 26 12.02 -7.22 -7.64
C VAL A 26 11.36 -6.32 -8.69
N PHE A 27 11.74 -6.47 -9.96
CA PHE A 27 11.14 -5.68 -11.04
C PHE A 27 9.64 -5.97 -11.19
N LEU A 28 9.26 -7.26 -11.19
CA LEU A 28 7.88 -7.68 -11.34
C LEU A 28 6.99 -7.18 -10.19
N SER A 29 7.48 -7.26 -8.95
CA SER A 29 6.77 -6.78 -7.75
C SER A 29 6.65 -5.26 -7.69
N HIS A 30 7.64 -4.53 -8.22
CA HIS A 30 7.64 -3.08 -8.18
C HIS A 30 6.73 -2.49 -9.28
N VAL A 31 7.01 -2.79 -10.56
CA VAL A 31 6.29 -2.18 -11.69
C VAL A 31 5.89 -3.17 -12.78
N GLY A 32 6.59 -4.30 -12.91
CA GLY A 32 6.38 -5.22 -14.03
C GLY A 32 4.96 -5.79 -14.11
N TRP A 33 4.27 -5.94 -12.98
CA TRP A 33 2.87 -6.40 -12.95
C TRP A 33 1.89 -5.45 -13.67
N LEU A 34 2.21 -4.16 -13.78
CA LEU A 34 1.42 -3.19 -14.55
C LEU A 34 1.72 -3.24 -16.06
N LEU A 35 2.89 -3.74 -16.44
CA LEU A 35 3.36 -3.79 -17.82
C LEU A 35 2.98 -5.10 -18.52
N LEU A 36 2.47 -6.08 -17.76
CA LEU A 36 2.15 -7.42 -18.22
C LEU A 36 0.65 -7.71 -18.06
N ARG A 37 0.15 -8.66 -18.85
CA ARG A 37 -1.21 -9.18 -18.67
C ARG A 37 -1.28 -9.97 -17.36
N LYS A 38 -2.35 -9.77 -16.60
CA LYS A 38 -2.63 -10.55 -15.39
C LYS A 38 -2.73 -12.04 -15.73
N HIS A 39 -2.13 -12.88 -14.89
CA HIS A 39 -2.20 -14.33 -15.06
C HIS A 39 -3.63 -14.84 -14.81
N LYS A 40 -4.06 -15.88 -15.53
CA LYS A 40 -5.43 -16.42 -15.48
C LYS A 40 -5.89 -16.79 -14.06
N GLN A 41 -4.99 -17.30 -13.23
CA GLN A 41 -5.29 -17.63 -11.82
C GLN A 41 -5.56 -16.38 -10.95
N VAL A 42 -4.94 -15.22 -11.25
CA VAL A 42 -5.28 -13.94 -10.57
C VAL A 42 -6.72 -13.58 -10.85
N ILE A 43 -7.11 -13.67 -12.11
CA ILE A 43 -8.48 -13.35 -12.56
C ILE A 43 -9.47 -14.33 -11.90
N ALA A 44 -9.18 -15.63 -11.96
CA ALA A 44 -10.06 -16.66 -11.40
C ALA A 44 -10.26 -16.48 -9.88
N LYS A 45 -9.19 -16.25 -9.11
CA LYS A 45 -9.29 -16.00 -7.66
C LYS A 45 -9.91 -14.63 -7.34
N GLY A 46 -9.64 -13.61 -8.14
CA GLY A 46 -10.25 -12.30 -7.96
C GLY A 46 -11.77 -12.36 -8.09
N ASN A 47 -12.27 -13.18 -9.02
CA ASN A 47 -13.72 -13.37 -9.23
C ASN A 47 -14.42 -14.16 -8.10
N THR A 48 -13.69 -14.75 -7.15
CA THR A 48 -14.27 -15.42 -5.98
C THR A 48 -14.38 -14.51 -4.75
N LEU A 49 -13.86 -13.28 -4.83
CA LEU A 49 -13.92 -12.34 -3.72
C LEU A 49 -15.32 -11.73 -3.63
N ASP A 50 -15.83 -11.63 -2.41
CA ASP A 50 -17.02 -10.83 -2.12
C ASP A 50 -16.64 -9.35 -2.12
N LEU A 51 -17.31 -8.57 -2.95
CA LEU A 51 -17.13 -7.12 -3.10
C LEU A 51 -18.44 -6.36 -2.83
N SER A 52 -19.44 -7.05 -2.27
CA SER A 52 -20.78 -6.49 -2.06
C SER A 52 -20.77 -5.27 -1.13
N ASP A 53 -19.84 -5.19 -0.19
CA ASP A 53 -19.62 -4.02 0.66
C ASP A 53 -19.22 -2.78 -0.16
N LEU A 54 -18.29 -2.94 -1.10
CA LEU A 54 -17.84 -1.87 -1.99
C LEU A 54 -18.89 -1.49 -3.04
N GLU A 55 -19.64 -2.47 -3.56
CA GLU A 55 -20.69 -2.24 -4.55
C GLU A 55 -21.92 -1.53 -3.97
N ASN A 56 -22.16 -1.70 -2.66
CA ASN A 56 -23.25 -1.03 -1.95
C ASN A 56 -22.85 0.35 -1.40
N ASP A 57 -21.57 0.73 -1.43
CA ASP A 57 -21.11 2.06 -1.02
C ASP A 57 -21.30 3.08 -2.16
N PRO A 58 -22.20 4.08 -2.00
CA PRO A 58 -22.47 5.05 -3.06
C PRO A 58 -21.29 5.98 -3.36
N VAL A 59 -20.41 6.25 -2.39
CA VAL A 59 -19.23 7.10 -2.58
C VAL A 59 -18.19 6.36 -3.43
N VAL A 60 -17.95 5.08 -3.13
CA VAL A 60 -17.06 4.23 -3.92
C VAL A 60 -17.59 4.08 -5.35
N MET A 61 -18.88 3.82 -5.51
CA MET A 61 -19.48 3.65 -6.84
C MET A 61 -19.55 4.96 -7.64
N PHE A 62 -19.72 6.11 -6.97
CA PHE A 62 -19.57 7.42 -7.59
C PHE A 62 -18.14 7.63 -8.11
N GLN A 63 -17.14 7.37 -7.28
CA GLN A 63 -15.73 7.47 -7.67
C GLN A 63 -15.40 6.55 -8.86
N LYS A 64 -15.88 5.31 -8.84
CA LYS A 64 -15.70 4.33 -9.93
C LYS A 64 -16.33 4.81 -11.24
N ARG A 65 -17.55 5.37 -11.19
CA ARG A 65 -18.28 5.86 -12.36
C ARG A 65 -17.59 7.02 -13.06
N TYR A 66 -17.00 7.95 -12.30
CA TYR A 66 -16.40 9.17 -12.83
C TYR A 66 -14.86 9.16 -12.81
N TYR A 67 -14.25 8.01 -12.51
CA TYR A 67 -12.79 7.87 -12.35
C TYR A 67 -12.01 8.44 -13.53
N MET A 68 -12.39 8.11 -14.76
CA MET A 68 -11.70 8.56 -15.98
C MET A 68 -11.74 10.07 -16.19
N ILE A 69 -12.66 10.78 -15.52
CA ILE A 69 -12.76 12.25 -15.55
C ILE A 69 -11.98 12.82 -14.37
N PHE A 70 -12.28 12.39 -13.13
CA PHE A 70 -11.69 13.00 -11.95
C PHE A 70 -10.21 12.66 -11.74
N ALA A 71 -9.78 11.44 -12.05
CA ALA A 71 -8.39 11.03 -11.82
C ALA A 71 -7.37 11.91 -12.56
N PRO A 72 -7.45 12.13 -13.89
CA PRO A 72 -6.49 13.01 -14.57
C PRO A 72 -6.60 14.47 -14.12
N ILE A 73 -7.81 14.96 -13.83
CA ILE A 73 -8.02 16.34 -13.37
C ILE A 73 -7.34 16.56 -12.02
N LEU A 74 -7.69 15.75 -11.02
CA LEU A 74 -7.20 15.91 -9.65
C LEU A 74 -5.73 15.54 -9.50
N CYS A 75 -5.24 14.56 -10.28
CA CYS A 75 -3.87 14.08 -10.15
C CYS A 75 -2.87 14.88 -10.99
N LEU A 76 -3.27 15.41 -12.15
CA LEU A 76 -2.36 16.06 -13.11
C LEU A 76 -2.67 17.54 -13.28
N VAL A 77 -3.92 17.89 -13.60
CA VAL A 77 -4.31 19.25 -13.97
C VAL A 77 -4.30 20.18 -12.77
N VAL A 78 -4.97 19.82 -11.68
CA VAL A 78 -5.11 20.67 -10.49
C VAL A 78 -3.76 21.00 -9.85
N PRO A 79 -2.83 20.05 -9.61
CA PRO A 79 -1.52 20.37 -9.03
C PRO A 79 -0.72 21.36 -9.90
N ALA A 80 -0.65 21.12 -11.21
CA ALA A 80 0.07 21.99 -12.13
C ALA A 80 -0.58 23.38 -12.21
N TRP A 81 -1.91 23.45 -12.25
CA TRP A 81 -2.65 24.71 -12.29
C TRP A 81 -2.46 25.51 -11.00
N VAL A 82 -2.50 24.87 -9.83
CA VAL A 82 -2.29 25.55 -8.54
C VAL A 82 -0.90 26.16 -8.47
N SER A 83 0.15 25.42 -8.86
CA SER A 83 1.52 25.95 -8.89
C SER A 83 1.69 27.09 -9.88
N TRP A 84 1.15 26.95 -11.09
CA TRP A 84 1.23 27.99 -12.11
C TRP A 84 0.47 29.27 -11.69
N TYR A 85 -0.74 29.14 -11.15
CA TYR A 85 -1.60 30.29 -10.88
C TYR A 85 -1.34 30.98 -9.54
N TYR A 86 -1.20 30.21 -8.45
CA TYR A 86 -1.08 30.78 -7.10
C TYR A 86 0.36 30.99 -6.65
N PHE A 87 1.31 30.24 -7.20
CA PHE A 87 2.73 30.38 -6.87
C PHE A 87 3.52 31.07 -8.00
N GLU A 88 2.83 31.53 -9.05
CA GLU A 88 3.39 32.25 -10.20
C GLU A 88 4.57 31.51 -10.86
N GLU A 89 4.57 30.17 -10.77
CA GLU A 89 5.60 29.34 -11.39
C GLU A 89 5.42 29.26 -12.90
N ASP A 90 6.52 29.04 -13.63
CA ASP A 90 6.44 28.74 -15.05
C ASP A 90 5.60 27.48 -15.31
N LEU A 91 4.75 27.50 -16.35
CA LEU A 91 3.82 26.40 -16.62
C LEU A 91 4.55 25.07 -16.92
N TYR A 92 5.70 25.13 -17.60
CA TYR A 92 6.50 23.94 -17.88
C TYR A 92 7.15 23.40 -16.59
N VAL A 93 7.67 24.28 -15.73
CA VAL A 93 8.19 23.88 -14.41
C VAL A 93 7.08 23.30 -13.53
N ALA A 94 5.91 23.93 -13.46
CA ALA A 94 4.75 23.46 -12.71
C ALA A 94 4.30 22.07 -13.21
N TRP A 95 4.17 21.88 -14.52
CA TRP A 95 3.79 20.59 -15.12
C TRP A 95 4.83 19.49 -14.86
N THR A 96 6.11 19.77 -15.08
CA THR A 96 7.15 18.75 -14.93
C THR A 96 7.38 18.35 -13.47
N THR A 97 7.28 19.29 -12.53
CA THR A 97 7.55 19.03 -11.10
C THR A 97 6.31 18.54 -10.35
N THR A 98 5.25 19.35 -10.28
CA THR A 98 4.09 19.09 -9.40
C THR A 98 3.09 18.09 -9.98
N CYS A 99 3.13 17.88 -11.30
CA CYS A 99 2.38 16.82 -11.98
C CYS A 99 3.28 15.60 -12.22
N CYS A 100 4.21 15.66 -13.18
CA CYS A 100 4.95 14.45 -13.61
C CYS A 100 5.85 13.87 -12.52
N LEU A 101 6.80 14.66 -11.99
CA LEU A 101 7.79 14.17 -11.02
C LEU A 101 7.12 13.73 -9.72
N ARG A 102 6.19 14.53 -9.18
CA ARG A 102 5.38 14.18 -8.01
C ARG A 102 4.63 12.86 -8.21
N TYR A 103 4.00 12.68 -9.38
CA TYR A 103 3.24 11.46 -9.67
C TYR A 103 4.14 10.23 -9.74
N VAL A 104 5.28 10.34 -10.44
CA VAL A 104 6.28 9.27 -10.51
C VAL A 104 6.80 8.89 -9.13
N PHE A 105 7.19 9.86 -8.29
CA PHE A 105 7.65 9.58 -6.93
C PHE A 105 6.56 8.92 -6.07
N THR A 106 5.32 9.40 -6.18
CA THR A 106 4.19 8.83 -5.45
C THR A 106 3.99 7.36 -5.85
N LEU A 107 4.00 7.06 -7.15
CA LEU A 107 3.89 5.70 -7.66
C LEU A 107 5.02 4.80 -7.15
N HIS A 108 6.28 5.25 -7.24
CA HIS A 108 7.41 4.45 -6.76
C HIS A 108 7.39 4.24 -5.25
N ALA A 109 6.95 5.23 -4.46
CA ALA A 109 6.77 5.08 -3.02
C ALA A 109 5.69 4.02 -2.71
N THR A 110 4.55 4.06 -3.41
CA THR A 110 3.50 3.03 -3.26
C THR A 110 4.00 1.65 -3.70
N TRP A 111 4.68 1.55 -4.83
CA TRP A 111 5.18 0.29 -5.36
C TRP A 111 6.33 -0.30 -4.53
N ALA A 112 7.05 0.52 -3.76
CA ALA A 112 8.05 0.05 -2.81
C ALA A 112 7.43 -0.76 -1.66
N VAL A 113 6.15 -0.55 -1.33
CA VAL A 113 5.41 -1.41 -0.38
C VAL A 113 5.32 -2.83 -0.92
N ASN A 114 5.00 -3.01 -2.21
CA ASN A 114 4.89 -4.34 -2.83
C ASN A 114 6.26 -5.01 -3.07
N SER A 115 7.33 -4.24 -3.27
CA SER A 115 8.67 -4.78 -3.55
C SER A 115 9.60 -4.71 -2.33
N VAL A 116 10.06 -3.51 -1.96
CA VAL A 116 11.05 -3.29 -0.91
C VAL A 116 10.58 -3.87 0.42
N ALA A 117 9.34 -3.61 0.84
CA ALA A 117 8.82 -4.13 2.10
C ALA A 117 8.52 -5.64 2.08
N HIS A 118 8.63 -6.32 0.94
CA HIS A 118 8.58 -7.79 0.86
C HIS A 118 9.97 -8.46 0.80
N ILE A 119 11.05 -7.68 0.73
CA ILE A 119 12.41 -8.18 0.49
C ILE A 119 13.37 -7.74 1.60
N TRP A 120 13.31 -6.48 2.02
CA TRP A 120 14.29 -5.88 2.92
C TRP A 120 13.62 -5.29 4.16
N GLY A 121 13.91 -5.89 5.32
CA GLY A 121 13.42 -5.42 6.61
C GLY A 121 13.46 -6.53 7.66
N THR A 122 12.88 -6.27 8.82
CA THR A 122 12.78 -7.26 9.91
C THR A 122 11.43 -8.00 9.85
N LYS A 123 11.33 -9.16 10.52
CA LYS A 123 10.10 -9.96 10.59
C LYS A 123 9.74 -10.33 12.04
N PRO A 124 9.31 -9.36 12.86
CA PRO A 124 9.06 -9.60 14.28
C PRO A 124 7.77 -10.37 14.58
N TYR A 125 6.79 -10.43 13.66
CA TYR A 125 5.48 -11.05 13.90
C TYR A 125 5.30 -12.40 13.19
N ASN A 126 5.86 -12.57 11.99
CA ASN A 126 5.82 -13.82 11.26
C ASN A 126 7.02 -13.94 10.29
N ARG A 127 7.92 -14.89 10.55
CA ARG A 127 9.13 -15.13 9.73
C ARG A 127 8.83 -15.96 8.49
N ASP A 128 7.72 -16.69 8.48
CA ASP A 128 7.34 -17.64 7.42
C ASP A 128 6.70 -16.95 6.20
N ILE A 129 6.30 -15.68 6.34
CA ILE A 129 5.76 -14.86 5.24
C ILE A 129 6.84 -13.94 4.67
N LYS A 130 6.68 -13.50 3.41
CA LYS A 130 7.61 -12.57 2.74
C LYS A 130 7.66 -11.14 3.34
N PRO A 131 6.52 -10.48 3.66
CA PRO A 131 6.47 -9.12 4.19
C PRO A 131 7.42 -8.86 5.36
N THR A 132 7.97 -7.66 5.41
CA THR A 132 8.97 -7.18 6.38
C THR A 132 8.59 -5.80 6.90
N GLU A 133 9.11 -5.43 8.06
CA GLU A 133 9.07 -4.08 8.60
C GLU A 133 10.22 -3.25 8.00
N ASN A 134 9.88 -2.14 7.35
CA ASN A 134 10.84 -1.22 6.74
C ASN A 134 10.47 0.24 7.03
N ILE A 135 11.23 0.90 7.90
CA ILE A 135 10.99 2.28 8.30
C ILE A 135 11.10 3.29 7.15
N PHE A 136 12.00 3.06 6.20
CA PHE A 136 12.17 3.95 5.04
C PHE A 136 10.95 3.90 4.14
N VAL A 137 10.46 2.69 3.85
CA VAL A 137 9.19 2.52 3.12
C VAL A 137 8.08 3.20 3.89
N SER A 138 8.00 3.00 5.22
CA SER A 138 6.95 3.59 6.04
C SER A 138 6.90 5.12 5.98
N ILE A 139 8.05 5.78 6.00
CA ILE A 139 8.14 7.24 5.84
C ILE A 139 7.68 7.66 4.43
N CYS A 140 8.17 6.99 3.38
CA CYS A 140 7.85 7.35 2.00
C CYS A 140 6.39 7.05 1.61
N SER A 141 5.77 6.03 2.21
CA SER A 141 4.40 5.59 1.94
C SER A 141 3.40 6.02 3.03
N PHE A 142 3.79 6.95 3.90
CA PHE A 142 2.95 7.52 4.96
C PHE A 142 2.46 6.52 6.04
N GLY A 143 3.10 5.37 6.20
CA GLY A 143 2.82 4.40 7.27
C GLY A 143 2.77 2.95 6.83
N GLU A 144 2.75 2.68 5.52
CA GLU A 144 2.52 1.33 4.96
C GLU A 144 3.77 0.42 4.98
N GLY A 145 4.88 0.87 5.57
CA GLY A 145 6.13 0.09 5.63
C GLY A 145 6.18 -0.93 6.76
N TRP A 146 5.22 -0.92 7.67
CA TRP A 146 5.08 -1.90 8.76
C TRP A 146 4.40 -3.18 8.25
N HIS A 147 4.97 -3.76 7.19
CA HIS A 147 4.26 -4.71 6.34
C HIS A 147 4.22 -6.14 6.90
N ASN A 148 5.16 -6.53 7.77
CA ASN A 148 5.07 -7.80 8.48
C ASN A 148 3.90 -7.80 9.46
N TYR A 149 3.68 -6.68 10.16
CA TYR A 149 2.52 -6.47 11.02
C TYR A 149 1.23 -6.49 10.22
N HIS A 150 1.15 -5.66 9.18
CA HIS A 150 -0.05 -5.52 8.35
C HIS A 150 -0.54 -6.88 7.81
N HIS A 151 0.37 -7.74 7.36
CA HIS A 151 0.00 -9.07 6.87
C HIS A 151 -0.42 -10.06 7.96
N VAL A 152 0.00 -9.84 9.21
CA VAL A 152 -0.43 -10.68 10.34
C VAL A 152 -1.76 -10.18 10.93
N PHE A 153 -2.00 -8.87 10.89
CA PHE A 153 -3.20 -8.21 11.42
C PHE A 153 -3.82 -7.28 10.36
N PRO A 154 -4.32 -7.80 9.22
CA PRO A 154 -4.81 -6.96 8.11
C PRO A 154 -6.07 -6.15 8.44
N TRP A 155 -6.75 -6.47 9.54
CA TRP A 155 -7.91 -5.74 10.05
C TRP A 155 -7.57 -4.61 11.02
N ASP A 156 -6.30 -4.43 11.41
CA ASP A 156 -5.88 -3.36 12.30
C ASP A 156 -5.78 -2.03 11.54
N TYR A 157 -6.53 -1.02 11.98
CA TYR A 157 -6.61 0.27 11.30
C TYR A 157 -5.26 1.01 11.22
N LYS A 158 -4.31 0.71 12.12
CA LYS A 158 -3.00 1.35 12.15
C LYS A 158 -2.04 0.78 11.12
N ALA A 159 -2.28 -0.45 10.65
CA ALA A 159 -1.35 -1.21 9.81
C ALA A 159 0.09 -1.34 10.38
N GLY A 160 0.29 -1.11 11.68
CA GLY A 160 1.59 -1.24 12.36
C GLY A 160 1.46 -1.13 13.89
N GLU A 161 2.33 -1.84 14.64
CA GLU A 161 2.45 -1.67 16.09
C GLU A 161 3.22 -0.39 16.45
N LEU A 162 4.34 -0.16 15.75
CA LEU A 162 5.36 0.84 16.07
C LEU A 162 5.29 2.04 15.12
N GLY A 163 4.14 2.72 15.13
CA GLY A 163 3.91 3.93 14.36
C GLY A 163 3.57 5.09 15.28
N SER A 164 4.56 5.87 15.71
CA SER A 164 4.25 7.23 16.17
C SER A 164 3.74 8.07 14.99
N CYS A 165 3.15 9.24 15.24
CA CYS A 165 2.71 10.15 14.17
C CYS A 165 3.83 10.50 13.15
N ARG A 166 5.12 10.30 13.50
CA ARG A 166 6.27 10.57 12.62
C ARG A 166 6.51 9.51 11.55
N THR A 167 6.14 8.26 11.82
CA THR A 167 6.41 7.11 10.94
C THR A 167 5.14 6.43 10.48
N ASN A 168 3.98 6.95 10.87
CA ASN A 168 2.67 6.50 10.40
C ASN A 168 1.71 7.68 10.38
N VAL A 169 1.78 8.47 9.31
CA VAL A 169 0.97 9.69 9.13
C VAL A 169 -0.49 9.31 8.89
N SER A 170 -0.76 8.21 8.18
CA SER A 170 -2.11 7.68 7.96
C SER A 170 -2.84 7.44 9.28
N THR A 171 -2.20 6.78 10.24
CA THR A 171 -2.76 6.56 11.59
C THR A 171 -3.05 7.89 12.30
N ALA A 172 -2.12 8.83 12.26
CA ALA A 172 -2.30 10.13 12.91
C ALA A 172 -3.50 10.91 12.34
N ILE A 173 -3.74 10.83 11.02
CA ILE A 173 -4.91 11.41 10.38
C ILE A 173 -6.18 10.69 10.85
N ILE A 174 -6.21 9.36 10.86
CA ILE A 174 -7.38 8.60 11.32
C ILE A 174 -7.71 8.91 12.79
N GLU A 175 -6.71 8.97 13.66
CA GLU A 175 -6.90 9.33 15.07
C GLU A 175 -7.41 10.76 15.23
N LEU A 176 -6.98 11.71 14.39
CA LEU A 176 -7.53 13.06 14.36
C LEU A 176 -8.99 13.06 13.94
N MET A 177 -9.33 12.33 12.87
CA MET A 177 -10.71 12.17 12.41
C MET A 177 -11.59 11.51 13.47
N ALA A 178 -11.05 10.57 14.24
CA ALA A 178 -11.76 9.95 15.35
C ALA A 178 -12.01 10.92 16.51
N LYS A 179 -11.03 11.78 16.85
CA LYS A 179 -11.20 12.82 17.87
C LYS A 179 -12.32 13.82 17.55
N ILE A 180 -12.53 14.12 16.26
CA ILE A 180 -13.62 15.01 15.82
C ILE A 180 -14.93 14.26 15.47
N GLY A 181 -14.97 12.94 15.68
CA GLY A 181 -16.16 12.11 15.47
C GLY A 181 -16.45 11.72 14.02
N TRP A 182 -15.51 11.93 13.09
CA TRP A 182 -15.65 11.54 11.68
C TRP A 182 -15.23 10.08 11.41
N ALA A 183 -14.42 9.50 12.30
CA ALA A 183 -14.07 8.09 12.28
C ALA A 183 -14.42 7.42 13.63
N TYR A 184 -14.88 6.18 13.59
CA TYR A 184 -15.25 5.40 14.77
C TYR A 184 -15.11 3.91 14.46
N ASP A 185 -15.34 3.05 15.47
CA ASP A 185 -15.13 1.59 15.39
C ASP A 185 -13.70 1.20 14.93
N LEU A 186 -12.70 1.94 15.42
CA LEU A 186 -11.29 1.68 15.11
C LEU A 186 -10.83 0.35 15.74
N LYS A 187 -10.51 -0.63 14.90
CA LYS A 187 -10.06 -1.97 15.33
C LYS A 187 -8.55 -2.04 15.44
N SER A 188 -8.03 -2.45 16.59
CA SER A 188 -6.60 -2.68 16.77
C SER A 188 -6.31 -3.99 17.51
N ALA A 189 -5.21 -4.65 17.15
CA ALA A 189 -4.72 -5.83 17.84
C ALA A 189 -4.34 -5.50 19.29
N THR A 190 -4.75 -6.36 20.23
CA THR A 190 -4.50 -6.11 21.65
C THR A 190 -3.04 -6.42 22.01
N PRO A 191 -2.48 -5.79 23.06
CA PRO A 191 -1.13 -6.10 23.53
C PRO A 191 -0.90 -7.60 23.82
N GLU A 192 -1.93 -8.31 24.28
CA GLU A 192 -1.90 -9.75 24.50
C GLU A 192 -1.73 -10.53 23.19
N MET A 193 -2.47 -10.15 22.13
CA MET A 193 -2.33 -10.77 20.81
C MET A 193 -0.91 -10.59 20.27
N LEU A 194 -0.33 -9.40 20.44
CA LEU A 194 1.03 -9.09 19.99
C LEU A 194 2.09 -9.88 20.74
N LYS A 195 1.98 -9.97 22.08
CA LYS A 195 2.87 -10.78 22.92
C LYS A 195 2.77 -12.27 22.57
N LEU A 196 1.56 -12.79 22.41
CA LEU A 196 1.32 -14.17 22.02
C LEU A 196 1.89 -14.48 20.64
N ARG A 197 1.76 -13.56 19.69
CA ARG A 197 2.30 -13.74 18.34
C ARG A 197 3.84 -13.77 18.37
N ARG A 198 4.48 -12.83 19.08
CA ARG A 198 5.95 -12.78 19.20
C ARG A 198 6.54 -14.00 19.90
N SER A 199 5.92 -14.48 20.98
CA SER A 199 6.42 -15.65 21.72
C SER A 199 6.40 -16.95 20.90
N ARG A 200 5.53 -17.05 19.89
CA ARG A 200 5.53 -18.17 18.92
C ARG A 200 6.72 -18.13 17.95
N MET A 201 7.39 -16.99 17.82
CA MET A 201 8.53 -16.79 16.91
C MET A 201 9.90 -16.92 17.61
N GLU A 202 9.91 -16.98 18.95
CA GLU A 202 11.10 -17.17 19.78
C GLU A 202 11.41 -18.65 20.07
N LYS A 203 10.47 -19.54 19.76
CA LYS A 203 10.64 -21.01 19.81
C LYS A 203 11.19 -21.52 18.49
#